data_AF-A0AA87FEE4-F1
#
_entry.id   AF-A0AA87FEE4-F1
#
_cell.length_a   1.000
_cell.length_b   1.000
_cell.length_c   1.000
_cell.angle_alpha   90.00
_cell.angle_beta   90.00
_cell.angle_gamma   90.00
#
_symmetry.space_group_name_H-M   'P 1'
#
loop_
_entity.id
_entity.type
_entity.pdbx_description
1 polymer ?
#
loop_
_entity_poly.entity_id
_entity_poly.type
_entity_poly.pdbx_seq_one_letter_code
_entity_poly.pdbx_strand_id
1 'polypeptide(L)' 'MNLKRFVQLFICYFVSMVVAVLLTNLFNISTMPFYLLVASIIGYITLTIPLVVMTIKKNK' A
#
# COMPACT_ATOMS: atom_id res chain seq x y z
N MET A 1 -8.46 -21.68 0.53
CA MET A 1 -8.86 -20.25 0.65
C MET A 1 -10.03 -20.02 -0.29
N ASN A 2 -11.11 -19.40 0.17
CA ASN A 2 -12.22 -19.06 -0.71
C ASN A 2 -11.79 -17.96 -1.69
N LEU A 3 -12.04 -18.12 -2.99
CA LEU A 3 -11.58 -17.23 -4.08
C LEU A 3 -11.94 -15.76 -3.83
N LYS A 4 -13.10 -15.52 -3.20
CA LYS A 4 -13.57 -14.21 -2.75
C LYS A 4 -12.57 -13.46 -1.86
N ARG A 5 -11.88 -14.16 -0.96
CA ARG A 5 -10.94 -13.55 0.00
C ARG A 5 -9.60 -13.17 -0.65
N PHE A 6 -9.20 -13.91 -1.68
CA PHE A 6 -8.00 -13.61 -2.48
C PHE A 6 -8.21 -12.37 -3.36
N VAL A 7 -9.35 -12.28 -4.05
CA VAL A 7 -9.68 -11.12 -4.88
C VAL A 7 -9.77 -9.84 -4.04
N GLN A 8 -10.32 -9.91 -2.83
CA GLN A 8 -10.36 -8.77 -1.91
C GLN A 8 -8.95 -8.32 -1.48
N LEU A 9 -8.06 -9.26 -1.15
CA LEU A 9 -6.63 -8.99 -0.88
C LEU A 9 -5.96 -8.30 -2.06
N PHE A 10 -6.15 -8.85 -3.26
CA PHE A 10 -5.55 -8.35 -4.48
C PHE A 10 -5.99 -6.92 -4.79
N ILE A 11 -7.28 -6.62 -4.69
CA ILE A 11 -7.82 -5.28 -4.92
C ILE A 11 -7.31 -4.29 -3.87
N CYS A 12 -7.29 -4.65 -2.58
CA CYS A 12 -6.77 -3.77 -1.53
C CYS A 12 -5.27 -3.46 -1.74
N TYR A 13 -4.47 -4.46 -2.11
CA TYR A 13 -3.06 -4.27 -2.44
C TYR A 13 -2.86 -3.43 -3.70
N PHE A 14 -3.65 -3.68 -4.75
CA PHE A 14 -3.58 -2.94 -6.00
C PHE A 14 -3.90 -1.45 -5.81
N VAL A 15 -5.00 -1.15 -5.12
CA VAL A 15 -5.38 0.25 -4.81
C VAL A 15 -4.31 0.92 -3.95
N SER A 16 -3.77 0.22 -2.97
CA SER A 16 -2.68 0.72 -2.12
C SER A 16 -1.45 1.06 -2.97
N MET A 17 -1.01 0.16 -3.85
CA MET A 17 0.15 0.40 -4.71
C MET A 17 -0.04 1.60 -5.65
N VAL A 18 -1.24 1.76 -6.23
CA VAL A 18 -1.59 2.93 -7.06
C VAL A 18 -1.52 4.23 -6.26
N VAL A 19 -2.06 4.24 -5.02
CA VAL A 19 -2.02 5.41 -4.13
C VAL A 19 -0.59 5.75 -3.72
N ALA A 20 0.24 4.75 -3.41
CA ALA A 20 1.64 4.95 -3.05
C ALA A 20 2.43 5.61 -4.19
N VAL A 21 2.25 5.14 -5.43
CA VAL A 21 2.94 5.69 -6.61
C VAL A 21 2.50 7.13 -6.91
N LEU A 22 1.20 7.41 -6.80
CA LEU A 22 0.66 8.77 -6.96
C LEU A 22 1.22 9.73 -5.89
N LEU A 23 1.29 9.28 -4.63
CA LEU A 23 1.86 10.04 -3.53
C LEU A 23 3.36 10.31 -3.72
N THR A 24 4.13 9.32 -4.17
CA THR A 24 5.56 9.50 -4.44
C THR A 24 5.83 10.46 -5.61
N ASN A 25 4.96 10.48 -6.62
CA ASN A 25 5.09 11.42 -7.74
C ASN A 25 4.76 12.87 -7.34
N LEU A 26 3.84 13.09 -6.42
CA LEU A 26 3.53 14.44 -5.91
C LEU A 26 4.71 15.10 -5.19
N PHE A 27 5.63 14.30 -4.65
CA PHE A 27 6.77 14.81 -3.90
C PHE A 27 7.93 15.33 -4.77
N ASN A 28 7.93 15.08 -6.09
CA ASN A 28 8.88 15.61 -7.09
C ASN A 28 10.35 15.64 -6.62
N ILE A 29 10.81 14.56 -5.98
CA ILE A 29 12.12 14.48 -5.33
C ILE A 29 13.18 14.19 -6.40
N SER A 30 13.98 15.21 -6.74
CA SER A 30 15.07 15.12 -7.72
C SER A 30 16.26 14.25 -7.28
N THR A 31 16.42 14.01 -5.97
CA THR A 31 17.55 13.25 -5.42
C THR A 31 17.21 11.77 -5.24
N MET A 32 17.84 10.92 -6.05
CA MET A 32 17.66 9.47 -6.12
C MET A 32 17.61 8.70 -4.77
N PRO A 33 18.53 8.94 -3.80
CA PRO A 33 18.50 8.21 -2.53
C PRO A 33 17.36 8.66 -1.61
N PHE A 34 16.97 9.93 -1.68
CA PHE A 34 15.88 10.49 -0.87
C PHE A 34 14.53 10.01 -1.39
N TYR A 35 14.39 9.88 -2.71
CA TYR A 35 13.22 9.25 -3.34
C TYR A 35 13.02 7.81 -2.87
N LEU A 36 14.08 7.00 -2.83
CA LEU A 36 14.02 5.61 -2.36
C LEU A 36 13.59 5.49 -0.89
N LEU A 37 14.10 6.35 -0.01
CA LEU A 37 13.71 6.38 1.40
C LEU A 37 12.24 6.75 1.57
N VAL A 38 11.80 7.83 0.92
CA VAL A 38 10.41 8.30 1.02
C VAL A 38 9.45 7.29 0.38
N ALA A 39 9.79 6.70 -0.76
CA ALA A 39 8.99 5.67 -1.40
C ALA A 39 8.88 4.39 -0.55
N SER A 40 9.94 4.00 0.16
CA SER A 40 9.90 2.86 1.09
C SER A 40 8.96 3.11 2.27
N ILE A 41 9.03 4.30 2.89
CA ILE A 41 8.16 4.70 4.01
C ILE A 41 6.69 4.75 3.55
N ILE A 42 6.41 5.44 2.44
CA ILE A 42 5.05 5.56 1.89
C ILE A 42 4.53 4.19 1.49
N GLY A 43 5.35 3.36 0.84
CA GLY A 43 5.00 1.99 0.48
C GLY A 43 4.64 1.15 1.70
N TYR A 44 5.41 1.25 2.79
CA TYR A 44 5.15 0.51 4.03
C TYR A 44 3.85 0.95 4.72
N ILE A 45 3.62 2.27 4.84
CA ILE A 45 2.37 2.83 5.41
C ILE A 45 1.17 2.38 4.57
N THR A 46 1.32 2.43 3.25
CA THR A 46 0.26 2.05 2.33
C THR A 46 -0.03 0.55 2.38
N LEU A 47 0.99 -0.30 2.60
CA LEU A 47 0.85 -1.74 2.86
C LEU A 47 0.17 -2.05 4.19
N THR A 48 0.38 -1.23 5.22
CA THR A 48 -0.27 -1.44 6.52
C THR A 48 -1.79 -1.22 6.47
N ILE A 49 -2.31 -0.36 5.58
CA ILE A 49 -3.75 -0.09 5.47
C ILE A 49 -4.58 -1.35 5.13
N PRO A 50 -4.27 -2.12 4.06
CA PRO A 50 -4.90 -3.41 3.79
C PRO A 50 -4.79 -4.36 4.97
N LEU A 51 -3.60 -4.46 5.57
CA LEU A 51 -3.33 -5.41 6.65
C LEU A 51 -4.19 -5.11 7.88
N VAL A 52 -4.32 -3.84 8.26
CA VAL A 52 -5.17 -3.39 9.37
C VAL A 52 -6.63 -3.70 9.08
N VAL A 53 -7.13 -3.39 7.87
CA VAL A 53 -8.51 -3.72 7.47
C VAL A 53 -8.78 -5.22 7.57
N MET A 54 -7.84 -6.06 7.18
CA MET A 54 -7.98 -7.51 7.28
C MET A 54 -7.92 -8.05 8.69
N THR A 55 -7.06 -7.46 9.52
CA THR A 55 -6.93 -7.84 10.93
C THR A 55 -8.21 -7.51 11.70
N ILE A 56 -8.80 -6.33 11.43
CA ILE A 56 -10.09 -5.92 12.01
C ILE A 56 -11.22 -6.85 11.54
N LYS A 57 -11.29 -7.17 10.24
CA LYS A 57 -12.32 -8.09 9.70
C LYS A 57 -12.16 -9.55 10.13
N LYS A 58 -10.99 -9.96 10.61
CA LYS A 58 -10.73 -11.33 11.08
C LYS A 58 -11.09 -11.53 12.55
N ASN A 59 -11.08 -10.45 13.35
CA ASN A 59 -11.44 -10.45 14.77
C ASN A 59 -12.93 -10.15 15.04
N LYS A 60 -13.74 -10.04 14.00
CA LYS A 60 -15.20 -9.93 14.06
C LYS A 60 -15.81 -11.19 13.46
#